data_AF-A0A939XX35-F1
#
_entry.id   AF-A0A939XX35-F1
#
_cell.length_a   1.000
_cell.length_b   1.000
_cell.length_c   1.000
_cell.angle_alpha   90.00
_cell.angle_beta   90.00
_cell.angle_gamma   90.00
#
_symmetry.space_group_name_H-M   'P 1'
#
loop_
_entity.id
_entity.type
_entity.pdbx_description
1 polymer ?
#
loop_
_entity_poly.entity_id
_entity_poly.type
_entity_poly.pdbx_seq_one_letter_code
_entity_poly.pdbx_strand_id
1 'polypeptide(L)' 'MKLINGIVVLALMGALFSCSTPASRGRSAGEDYCECNRKDGIFNVGKCKKDVLKEHRDDLLNEEFQSAFWDAVADCDE' A
#
# COMPACT_ATOMS: atom_id res chain seq x y z
N MET A 1 -20.74 -37.43 33.97
CA MET A 1 -21.57 -36.21 34.15
C MET A 1 -20.65 -35.05 34.45
N LYS A 2 -20.94 -33.88 33.82
CA LYS A 2 -20.38 -32.52 34.03
C LYS A 2 -18.97 -32.30 33.46
N LEU A 3 -18.82 -31.94 32.18
CA LEU A 3 -18.93 -30.58 31.60
C LEU A 3 -18.16 -29.53 32.41
N ILE A 4 -16.91 -29.30 31.99
CA ILE A 4 -16.17 -28.08 32.30
C ILE A 4 -15.75 -27.49 30.96
N ASN A 5 -16.53 -26.51 30.51
CA ASN A 5 -16.12 -25.24 29.92
C ASN A 5 -14.92 -25.33 28.96
N GLY A 6 -15.10 -25.26 27.64
CA GLY A 6 -15.73 -24.10 27.01
C GLY A 6 -14.79 -22.91 27.15
N ILE A 7 -13.98 -22.70 26.10
CA ILE A 7 -13.11 -21.56 25.70
C ILE A 7 -11.82 -22.17 25.11
N VAL A 8 -11.97 -22.81 23.94
CA VAL A 8 -10.84 -22.93 23.02
C VAL A 8 -10.76 -21.59 22.31
N VAL A 9 -10.02 -20.68 22.94
CA VAL A 9 -9.26 -19.58 22.35
C VAL A 9 -9.79 -19.12 20.99
N LEU A 10 -10.88 -18.36 21.03
CA LEU A 10 -11.34 -17.50 19.94
C LEU A 10 -10.44 -16.25 19.90
N ALA A 11 -9.13 -16.44 19.75
CA ALA A 11 -8.15 -15.36 19.72
C ALA A 11 -7.31 -15.51 18.46
N LEU A 12 -7.81 -14.96 17.35
CA LEU A 12 -7.03 -14.44 16.22
C LEU A 12 -7.96 -13.76 15.19
N MET A 13 -9.08 -13.19 15.64
CA MET A 13 -9.71 -12.09 14.93
C MET A 13 -9.18 -10.77 15.49
N GLY A 14 -7.84 -10.66 15.50
CA GLY A 14 -7.17 -9.38 15.57
C GLY A 14 -7.48 -8.68 14.25
N ALA A 15 -8.63 -8.02 14.22
CA ALA A 15 -8.96 -7.04 13.22
C ALA A 15 -7.76 -6.10 13.12
N LEU A 16 -6.94 -6.31 12.09
CA LEU A 16 -6.04 -5.33 11.53
C LEU A 16 -6.94 -4.21 11.00
N PHE A 17 -7.50 -3.42 11.91
CA PHE A 17 -7.76 -2.02 11.66
C PHE A 17 -6.38 -1.37 11.50
N SER A 18 -5.72 -1.69 10.38
CA SER A 18 -4.66 -0.88 9.85
C SER A 18 -5.33 0.46 9.54
N CYS A 19 -5.33 1.37 10.50
CA CYS A 19 -5.20 2.78 10.16
C CYS A 19 -3.88 2.86 9.38
N SER A 20 -3.94 2.59 8.07
CA SER A 20 -2.79 2.70 7.21
C SER A 20 -2.40 4.17 7.25
N THR A 21 -1.26 4.45 7.88
CA THR A 21 -0.75 5.81 8.00
C THR A 21 -0.51 6.35 6.59
N PRO A 22 -0.60 7.68 6.38
CA PRO A 22 -0.28 8.28 5.09
C PRO A 22 1.07 7.81 4.54
N ALA A 23 2.11 7.69 5.39
CA ALA A 23 3.40 7.13 5.00
C ALA A 23 3.30 5.70 4.43
N SER A 24 2.60 4.78 5.13
CA SER A 24 2.51 3.38 4.69
C SER A 24 1.80 3.23 3.34
N ARG A 25 0.76 4.06 3.10
CA ARG A 25 0.06 4.11 1.82
C ARG A 25 0.93 4.74 0.73
N GLY A 26 1.68 5.79 1.07
CA GLY A 26 2.62 6.44 0.17
C GLY A 26 3.67 5.46 -0.34
N ARG A 27 4.31 4.73 0.59
CA ARG A 27 5.28 3.70 0.24
C ARG A 27 4.70 2.62 -0.68
N SER A 28 3.53 2.07 -0.34
CA SER A 28 2.86 1.06 -1.16
C SER A 28 2.55 1.58 -2.58
N ALA A 29 2.02 2.80 -2.69
CA ALA A 29 1.73 3.41 -3.98
C ALA A 29 3.01 3.70 -4.80
N GLY A 30 4.12 4.03 -4.13
CA GLY A 30 5.43 4.17 -4.76
C GLY A 30 5.95 2.84 -5.31
N GLU A 31 5.81 1.75 -4.55
CA GLU A 31 6.15 0.40 -5.01
C GLU A 31 5.32 -0.02 -6.24
N ASP A 32 4.01 0.26 -6.24
CA ASP A 32 3.12 0.01 -7.39
C ASP A 32 3.53 0.86 -8.62
N TYR A 33 3.91 2.12 -8.39
CA TYR A 33 4.42 3.01 -9.43
C TYR A 33 5.69 2.46 -10.08
N CYS A 34 6.58 1.87 -9.28
CA CYS A 34 7.79 1.20 -9.75
C CYS A 34 7.48 -0.10 -10.49
N GLU A 35 6.51 -0.89 -10.03
CA GLU A 35 6.11 -2.13 -10.69
C GLU A 35 5.60 -1.87 -12.12
N CYS A 36 5.04 -0.69 -12.39
CA CYS A 36 4.67 -0.27 -13.73
C CYS A 36 5.83 -0.32 -14.74
N ASN A 37 7.10 -0.19 -14.31
CA ASN A 37 8.27 -0.33 -15.17
C ASN A 37 8.40 -1.74 -15.79
N ARG A 38 7.74 -2.75 -15.21
CA ARG A 38 7.74 -4.14 -15.71
C ARG A 38 6.72 -4.38 -16.82
N LYS A 39 5.90 -3.39 -17.18
CA LYS A 39 4.91 -3.51 -18.26
C LYS A 39 5.58 -3.43 -19.63
N ASP A 40 5.06 -4.20 -20.58
CA ASP A 40 5.58 -4.19 -21.95
C ASP A 40 5.20 -2.90 -22.69
N GLY A 41 6.21 -2.15 -23.13
CA GLY A 41 6.06 -0.97 -23.97
C GLY A 41 5.81 0.32 -23.19
N ILE A 42 6.48 1.40 -23.64
CA ILE A 42 6.50 2.71 -22.97
C ILE A 42 5.11 3.30 -22.72
N PHE A 43 4.15 3.03 -23.62
CA PHE A 43 2.78 3.49 -23.47
C PHE A 43 2.07 2.83 -22.28
N ASN A 44 2.27 1.52 -22.10
CA ASN A 44 1.64 0.78 -21.00
C ASN A 44 2.28 1.14 -19.66
N VAL A 45 3.61 1.36 -19.64
CA VAL A 45 4.32 1.88 -18.47
C VAL A 45 3.75 3.25 -18.07
N GLY A 46 3.70 4.20 -19.01
CA GLY A 46 3.20 5.55 -18.75
C GLY A 46 1.72 5.58 -18.34
N LYS A 47 0.88 4.72 -18.95
CA LYS A 47 -0.52 4.57 -18.55
C LYS A 47 -0.64 4.04 -17.13
N CYS A 48 0.09 2.98 -16.79
CA CYS A 48 0.09 2.39 -15.45
C CYS A 48 0.51 3.42 -14.38
N LYS A 49 1.63 4.12 -14.60
CA LYS A 49 2.12 5.17 -13.70
C LYS A 49 1.10 6.29 -13.50
N LYS A 50 0.45 6.72 -14.58
CA LYS A 50 -0.61 7.72 -14.52
C LYS A 50 -1.83 7.22 -13.72
N ASP A 51 -2.19 5.96 -13.89
CA ASP A 51 -3.35 5.36 -13.20
C ASP A 51 -3.09 5.28 -11.68
N VAL A 52 -1.88 4.90 -11.24
CA VAL A 52 -1.46 4.95 -9.82
C VAL A 52 -1.54 6.38 -9.25
N LEU A 53 -0.99 7.36 -9.95
CA LEU A 53 -1.06 8.77 -9.51
C LEU A 53 -2.51 9.29 -9.45
N LYS A 54 -3.38 8.80 -10.33
CA LYS A 54 -4.79 9.18 -10.35
C LYS A 54 -5.56 8.54 -9.20
N GLU A 55 -5.28 7.29 -8.86
CA GLU A 55 -5.87 6.58 -7.72
C GLU A 55 -5.54 7.27 -6.40
N HIS A 56 -4.31 7.75 -6.24
CA HIS A 56 -3.82 8.42 -5.04
C HIS A 56 -3.81 9.95 -5.14
N ARG A 57 -4.58 10.53 -6.06
CA ARG A 57 -4.56 11.98 -6.33
C ARG A 57 -4.70 12.84 -5.08
N ASP A 58 -5.66 12.50 -4.23
CA ASP A 58 -5.97 13.30 -3.04
C ASP A 58 -4.96 13.03 -1.91
N ASP A 59 -4.35 11.85 -1.90
CA ASP A 59 -3.29 11.48 -0.96
C ASP A 59 -1.97 12.17 -1.26
N LEU A 60 -1.69 12.45 -2.54
CA LEU A 60 -0.51 13.20 -2.96
C LEU A 60 -0.48 14.64 -2.43
N LEU A 61 -1.60 15.15 -1.90
CA LEU A 61 -1.68 16.43 -1.21
C LEU A 61 -1.19 16.34 0.26
N ASN A 62 -1.06 15.14 0.81
CA ASN A 62 -0.54 14.90 2.14
C ASN A 62 0.99 14.76 2.08
N GLU A 63 1.72 15.59 2.82
CA GLU A 63 3.19 15.62 2.80
C GLU A 63 3.83 14.30 3.26
N GLU A 64 3.25 13.64 4.27
CA GLU A 64 3.75 12.36 4.79
C GLU A 64 3.58 11.24 3.76
N PHE A 65 2.42 11.18 3.08
CA PHE A 65 2.21 10.28 1.95
C PHE A 65 3.19 10.58 0.81
N GLN A 66 3.31 11.85 0.42
CA GLN A 66 4.11 12.28 -0.72
C GLN A 66 5.60 11.97 -0.51
N SER A 67 6.13 12.22 0.69
CA SER A 67 7.51 11.87 1.04
C SER A 67 7.75 10.37 0.89
N ALA A 68 6.93 9.55 1.55
CA ALA A 68 7.10 8.10 1.52
C ALA A 68 6.91 7.51 0.11
N PHE A 69 6.04 8.11 -0.71
CA PHE A 69 5.85 7.76 -2.11
C PHE A 69 7.12 8.01 -2.93
N TRP A 70 7.69 9.21 -2.86
CA TRP A 70 8.89 9.53 -3.64
C TRP A 70 10.16 8.86 -3.11
N ASP A 71 10.24 8.59 -1.82
CA ASP A 71 11.33 7.77 -1.25
C ASP A 71 11.29 6.35 -1.85
N ALA A 72 10.10 5.72 -1.90
CA ALA A 72 9.94 4.40 -2.52
C ALA A 72 10.19 4.41 -4.04
N VAL A 73 9.86 5.51 -4.73
CA VAL A 73 10.19 5.68 -6.16
C VAL A 73 11.69 5.86 -6.37
N ALA A 74 12.38 6.59 -5.50
CA ALA A 74 13.83 6.77 -5.57
C ALA A 74 14.57 5.43 -5.36
N ASP A 75 14.12 4.61 -4.40
CA ASP A 75 14.68 3.29 -4.10
C ASP A 75 14.62 2.32 -5.31
N CYS A 76 13.72 2.55 -6.27
CA CYS A 76 13.55 1.66 -7.43
C CYS A 76 14.26 2.12 -8.70
N ASP A 77 14.77 3.35 -8.72
CA ASP A 77 15.59 3.89 -9.81
C ASP A 77 17.11 3.68 -9.56
N GLU A 78 17.49 3.21 -8.36
CA GLU A 78 18.85 2.72 -8.00
C GLU A 78 19.10 1.28 -8.47
#